data_AF-A0AAD1YGB0-F1
#
_entry.id   AF-A0AAD1YGB0-F1
#
_cell.length_a   1.000
_cell.length_b   1.000
_cell.length_c   1.000
_cell.angle_alpha   90.00
_cell.angle_beta   90.00
_cell.angle_gamma   90.00
#
_symmetry.space_group_name_H-M   'P 1'
#
loop_
_entity.id
_entity.type
_entity.pdbx_description
1 polymer ?
#
loop_
_entity_poly.entity_id
_entity_poly.type
_entity_poly.pdbx_seq_one_letter_code
_entity_poly.pdbx_strand_id
1 'polypeptide(L)'
;MRYDAESDFYICHNNRKLIPTSIIHRTSASGYKSEVTVYECENCDNCIHKIKCTKAKGNRKIQVSKVFVKKREISYKNITTEFGIKLRINRSIQVEGAFGILKSDYEFNRFLTRGKNSVKTEFILLCFGYNINKLHSKIQNERTQNHLHELKPIA
;
A
#
# COMPACT_ATOMS: atom_id res chain seq x y z
N MET A 1 8.22 -3.18 -18.64
CA MET A 1 7.70 -4.28 -19.49
C MET A 1 6.30 -3.87 -19.89
N ARG A 2 5.97 -3.97 -21.18
CA ARG A 2 4.63 -3.67 -21.69
C ARG A 2 3.82 -4.96 -21.70
N TYR A 3 2.56 -4.89 -21.27
CA TYR A 3 1.62 -6.00 -21.37
C TYR A 3 0.71 -5.75 -22.57
N ASP A 4 0.51 -6.79 -23.38
CA ASP A 4 -0.48 -6.82 -24.45
C ASP A 4 -1.69 -7.59 -23.95
N ALA A 5 -2.83 -6.91 -23.80
CA ALA A 5 -4.04 -7.49 -23.23
C ALA A 5 -4.82 -8.34 -24.24
N GLU A 6 -4.69 -8.07 -25.54
CA GLU A 6 -5.40 -8.80 -26.60
C GLU A 6 -4.76 -10.17 -26.83
N SER A 7 -3.44 -10.19 -26.90
CA SER A 7 -2.66 -11.42 -27.17
C SER A 7 -2.12 -12.10 -25.90
N ASP A 8 -2.42 -11.56 -24.72
CA ASP A 8 -2.00 -12.07 -23.40
C ASP A 8 -0.49 -12.40 -23.31
N PHE A 9 0.38 -11.43 -23.60
CA PHE A 9 1.83 -11.59 -23.41
C PHE A 9 2.49 -10.34 -22.86
N TYR A 10 3.67 -10.52 -22.25
CA TYR A 10 4.52 -9.40 -21.86
C TYR A 10 5.69 -9.24 -22.81
N ILE A 11 6.11 -8.00 -23.06
CA ILE A 11 7.32 -7.70 -23.83
C ILE A 11 8.45 -7.38 -22.85
N CYS A 12 9.55 -8.13 -22.96
CA CYS A 12 10.77 -7.88 -22.18
C CYS A 12 11.55 -6.67 -22.71
N HIS A 13 12.62 -6.27 -22.01
CA HIS A 13 13.47 -5.16 -22.45
C HIS A 13 14.22 -5.44 -23.76
N ASN A 14 14.44 -6.72 -24.09
CA ASN A 14 15.05 -7.17 -25.34
C ASN A 14 14.01 -7.46 -26.44
N ASN A 15 12.80 -6.89 -26.35
CA ASN A 15 11.69 -7.06 -27.29
C ASN A 15 11.20 -8.50 -27.55
N ARG A 16 11.64 -9.48 -26.75
CA ARG A 16 11.13 -10.87 -26.79
C ARG A 16 9.83 -10.99 -25.97
N LYS A 17 8.92 -11.88 -26.41
CA LYS A 17 7.64 -12.09 -25.74
C LYS A 17 7.79 -13.06 -24.57
N LEU A 18 7.01 -12.83 -23.52
CA LEU A 18 6.76 -13.78 -22.45
C LEU A 18 5.32 -14.26 -22.58
N ILE A 19 5.15 -15.54 -22.89
CA ILE A 19 3.86 -16.18 -23.17
C ILE A 19 3.40 -16.92 -21.91
N PRO A 20 2.09 -17.00 -21.63
CA PRO A 20 1.56 -17.77 -20.51
C PRO A 20 1.90 -19.25 -20.67
N THR A 21 2.54 -19.84 -19.67
CA THR A 21 2.95 -21.25 -19.69
C THR A 21 2.20 -22.11 -18.69
N SER A 22 1.86 -21.57 -17.51
CA SER A 22 1.12 -22.33 -16.51
C SER A 22 0.33 -21.43 -15.56
N ILE A 23 -0.61 -22.03 -14.83
CA ILE A 23 -1.39 -21.38 -13.79
C ILE A 23 -1.05 -22.05 -12.46
N ILE A 24 -0.75 -21.25 -11.45
CA ILE A 24 -0.47 -21.69 -10.08
C ILE A 24 -1.56 -21.17 -9.16
N HIS A 25 -2.06 -22.06 -8.30
CA HIS A 25 -2.96 -21.69 -7.22
C HIS A 25 -2.17 -21.52 -5.92
N ARG A 26 -2.43 -20.44 -5.19
CA ARG A 26 -1.80 -20.14 -3.89
C ARG A 26 -2.85 -19.89 -2.83
N THR A 27 -2.63 -20.43 -1.65
CA THR A 27 -3.46 -20.20 -0.47
C THR A 27 -2.66 -19.39 0.55
N SER A 28 -3.19 -18.25 1.00
CA SER A 28 -2.58 -17.47 2.08
C SER A 28 -2.81 -18.12 3.45
N ALA A 29 -2.10 -17.64 4.47
CA ALA A 29 -2.34 -18.04 5.87
C ALA A 29 -3.77 -17.76 6.35
N SER A 30 -4.46 -16.78 5.74
CA SER A 30 -5.87 -16.45 6.02
C SER A 30 -6.86 -17.32 5.23
N GLY A 31 -6.39 -18.33 4.49
CA GLY A 31 -7.24 -19.20 3.67
C GLY A 31 -7.63 -18.63 2.30
N TYR A 32 -7.15 -17.43 1.93
CA TYR A 32 -7.49 -16.82 0.65
C TYR A 32 -6.79 -17.56 -0.49
N LYS A 33 -7.59 -18.08 -1.44
CA LYS A 33 -7.09 -18.74 -2.66
C LYS A 33 -6.93 -17.70 -3.78
N SER A 34 -5.76 -17.70 -4.40
CA SER A 34 -5.39 -16.81 -5.49
C SER A 34 -4.84 -17.58 -6.68
N GLU A 35 -5.22 -17.12 -7.87
CA GLU A 35 -4.71 -17.63 -9.13
C GLU A 35 -3.59 -16.72 -9.64
N VAL A 36 -2.50 -17.35 -10.09
CA VAL A 36 -1.30 -16.68 -10.60
C VAL A 36 -0.89 -17.30 -11.92
N THR A 37 -0.85 -16.50 -12.98
CA THR A 37 -0.37 -16.93 -14.29
C THR A 37 1.16 -16.79 -14.34
N VAL A 38 1.83 -17.85 -14.78
CA VAL A 38 3.26 -17.86 -15.06
C VAL A 38 3.46 -17.53 -16.53
N TYR A 39 4.27 -16.52 -16.80
CA TYR A 39 4.70 -16.17 -18.16
C TYR A 39 6.17 -16.48 -18.30
N GLU A 40 6.56 -17.08 -19.42
CA GLU A 40 7.95 -17.44 -19.72
C GLU A 40 8.39 -16.82 -21.03
N CYS A 41 9.59 -16.26 -21.03
CA CYS A 41 10.21 -15.73 -22.24
C CYS A 41 10.44 -16.85 -23.25
N GLU A 42 10.14 -16.60 -24.52
CA GLU A 42 10.32 -17.58 -25.61
C GLU A 42 11.75 -18.14 -25.65
N ASN A 43 12.73 -17.24 -25.57
CA ASN A 43 14.14 -17.59 -25.56
C ASN A 43 14.93 -16.51 -24.81
N CYS A 44 15.86 -16.88 -23.92
CA CYS A 44 16.82 -15.98 -23.26
C CYS A 44 18.28 -16.30 -23.57
N ASP A 45 18.55 -17.26 -24.45
CA ASP A 45 19.89 -17.67 -24.83
C ASP A 45 20.63 -16.53 -25.52
N ASN A 46 21.90 -16.39 -25.14
CA ASN A 46 22.82 -15.35 -25.60
C ASN A 46 22.28 -13.91 -25.47
N CYS A 47 21.30 -13.68 -24.58
CA CYS A 47 20.75 -12.35 -24.36
C CYS A 47 21.74 -11.50 -23.56
N ILE A 48 22.23 -10.40 -24.15
CA ILE A 48 23.16 -9.45 -23.54
C ILE A 48 22.63 -8.86 -22.21
N HIS A 49 21.31 -8.80 -22.06
CA HIS A 49 20.66 -8.28 -20.86
C HIS A 49 20.44 -9.35 -19.79
N LYS A 50 20.68 -10.65 -20.05
CA LYS A 50 20.29 -11.77 -19.16
C LYS A 50 20.81 -11.57 -17.73
N ILE A 51 22.09 -11.22 -17.58
CA ILE A 51 22.76 -11.03 -16.29
C ILE A 51 22.06 -9.96 -15.44
N LYS A 52 21.64 -8.83 -16.05
CA LYS A 52 20.91 -7.75 -15.36
C LYS A 52 19.40 -8.00 -15.25
N CYS A 53 18.86 -8.91 -16.06
CA CYS A 53 17.43 -9.11 -16.25
C CYS A 53 16.84 -10.22 -15.38
N THR A 54 17.55 -11.34 -15.17
CA THR A 54 17.07 -12.49 -14.39
C THR A 54 18.22 -13.32 -13.85
N LYS A 55 18.03 -13.95 -12.68
CA LYS A 55 18.96 -14.93 -12.11
C LYS A 55 18.64 -16.38 -12.51
N ALA A 56 17.56 -16.59 -13.28
CA ALA A 56 17.17 -17.92 -13.73
C ALA A 56 18.23 -18.51 -14.68
N LYS A 57 18.55 -19.80 -14.51
CA LYS A 57 19.47 -20.52 -15.42
C LYS A 57 18.92 -20.55 -16.85
N GLY A 58 17.62 -20.87 -17.00
CA GLY A 58 16.92 -20.91 -18.28
C GLY A 58 16.28 -19.58 -18.68
N ASN A 59 15.10 -19.66 -19.27
CA ASN A 59 14.32 -18.50 -19.69
C ASN A 59 13.81 -17.69 -18.48
N ARG A 60 13.65 -16.38 -18.69
CA ARG A 60 13.03 -15.51 -17.70
C ARG A 60 11.56 -15.91 -17.52
N LYS A 61 11.18 -16.20 -16.28
CA LYS A 61 9.78 -16.40 -15.89
C LYS A 61 9.32 -15.24 -15.00
N ILE A 62 8.07 -14.83 -15.16
CA ILE A 62 7.39 -13.92 -14.24
C ILE A 62 6.08 -14.54 -13.79
N GLN A 63 5.61 -14.13 -12.62
CA GLN A 63 4.36 -14.60 -12.05
C GLN A 63 3.47 -13.40 -11.81
N VAL A 64 2.28 -13.41 -12.42
CA VAL A 64 1.36 -12.27 -12.36
C VAL A 64 -0.02 -12.76 -11.98
N SER A 65 -0.60 -12.14 -10.94
CA SER A 65 -2.03 -12.28 -10.66
C SER A 65 -2.80 -11.21 -11.42
N LYS A 66 -3.60 -11.62 -12.41
CA LYS A 66 -4.43 -10.70 -13.22
C LYS A 66 -5.41 -9.90 -12.34
N VAL A 67 -5.97 -10.55 -11.31
CA VAL A 67 -6.84 -9.90 -10.32
C VAL A 67 -6.09 -8.81 -9.54
N PHE A 68 -4.86 -9.08 -9.11
CA PHE A 68 -4.06 -8.09 -8.40
C PHE A 68 -3.76 -6.86 -9.28
N VAL A 69 -3.38 -7.07 -10.54
CA VAL A 69 -3.12 -5.97 -11.49
C VAL A 69 -4.36 -5.08 -11.66
N LYS A 70 -5.53 -5.70 -11.91
CA LYS A 70 -6.81 -4.97 -12.02
C LYS A 70 -7.14 -4.17 -10.76
N LYS A 71 -7.02 -4.78 -9.57
CA LYS A 71 -7.28 -4.09 -8.30
C LYS A 71 -6.29 -2.96 -8.03
N ARG A 72 -5.02 -3.15 -8.41
CA ARG A 72 -3.99 -2.12 -8.31
C ARG A 72 -4.30 -0.91 -9.19
N GLU A 73 -4.76 -1.12 -10.42
CA GLU A 73 -5.18 -0.02 -11.30
C GLU A 73 -6.38 0.74 -10.74
N ILE A 74 -7.41 0.03 -10.25
CA ILE A 74 -8.56 0.65 -9.60
C ILE A 74 -8.10 1.48 -8.39
N SER A 75 -7.25 0.91 -7.54
CA SER A 75 -6.69 1.62 -6.39
C SER A 75 -5.93 2.87 -6.82
N TYR A 76 -5.10 2.77 -7.87
CA TYR A 76 -4.34 3.91 -8.40
C TYR A 76 -5.27 5.02 -8.91
N LYS A 77 -6.31 4.68 -9.68
CA LYS A 77 -7.33 5.64 -10.12
C LYS A 77 -8.02 6.30 -8.93
N ASN A 78 -8.43 5.52 -7.93
CA ASN A 78 -9.11 6.06 -6.75
C ASN A 78 -8.23 7.08 -6.00
N ILE A 79 -6.94 6.80 -5.79
CA ILE A 79 -6.06 7.69 -5.02
C ILE A 79 -5.57 8.91 -5.81
N THR A 80 -5.68 8.88 -7.14
CA THR A 80 -5.24 9.98 -8.03
C THR A 80 -6.35 10.98 -8.36
N THR A 81 -7.61 10.65 -8.09
CA THR A 81 -8.70 11.64 -8.13
C THR A 81 -8.45 12.76 -7.13
N GLU A 82 -9.04 13.95 -7.37
CA GLU A 82 -8.97 15.08 -6.43
C GLU A 82 -9.46 14.69 -5.03
N PHE A 83 -10.58 13.95 -4.97
CA PHE A 83 -11.10 13.43 -3.71
C PHE A 83 -10.13 12.44 -3.05
N GLY A 84 -9.52 11.53 -3.82
CA GLY A 84 -8.51 10.60 -3.33
C GLY A 84 -7.25 11.27 -2.81
N ILE A 85 -6.78 12.32 -3.50
CA ILE A 85 -5.68 13.19 -3.04
C ILE A 85 -6.07 13.85 -1.71
N LYS A 86 -7.29 14.41 -1.63
CA LYS A 86 -7.82 15.02 -0.41
C LYS A 86 -7.80 14.06 0.77
N LEU A 87 -8.25 12.81 0.58
CA LEU A 87 -8.23 11.77 1.60
C LEU A 87 -6.79 11.39 2.01
N ARG A 88 -5.86 11.26 1.05
CA ARG A 88 -4.45 10.91 1.34
C ARG A 88 -3.77 11.97 2.19
N ILE A 89 -3.95 13.25 1.84
CA ILE A 89 -3.37 14.37 2.59
C ILE A 89 -4.00 14.44 3.99
N ASN A 90 -5.33 14.32 4.08
CA ASN A 90 -6.02 14.29 5.37
C ASN A 90 -5.55 13.16 6.28
N ARG A 91 -5.27 11.97 5.72
CA ARG A 91 -4.71 10.86 6.50
C ARG A 91 -3.35 11.23 7.08
N SER A 92 -2.48 11.88 6.32
CA SER A 92 -1.18 12.37 6.84
C SER A 92 -1.39 13.41 7.94
N ILE A 93 -2.19 14.46 7.69
CA ILE A 93 -2.49 15.51 8.69
C ILE A 93 -3.02 14.92 10.00
N GLN A 94 -3.99 14.00 9.92
CA GLN A 94 -4.64 13.44 11.10
C GLN A 94 -3.71 12.51 11.88
N VAL A 95 -2.90 11.70 11.20
CA VAL A 95 -1.97 10.75 11.83
C VAL A 95 -0.78 11.49 12.43
N GLU A 96 -0.10 12.32 11.64
CA GLU A 96 1.07 13.08 12.09
C GLU A 96 0.69 14.09 13.17
N GLY A 97 -0.44 14.79 13.02
CA GLY A 97 -0.95 15.70 14.04
C GLY A 97 -1.26 15.00 15.36
N ALA A 98 -1.83 13.79 15.33
CA ALA A 98 -2.07 13.02 16.55
C ALA A 98 -0.75 12.65 17.26
N PHE A 99 0.24 12.13 16.52
CA PHE A 99 1.53 11.78 17.11
C PHE A 99 2.34 13.00 17.55
N GLY A 100 2.21 14.14 16.86
CA GLY A 100 2.82 15.40 17.26
C GLY A 100 2.31 15.86 18.63
N ILE A 101 0.99 15.89 18.82
CA ILE A 101 0.35 16.23 20.11
C ILE A 101 0.81 15.26 21.21
N LEU A 102 0.77 13.95 20.95
CA LEU A 102 1.17 12.96 21.96
C LEU A 102 2.62 13.14 22.41
N LYS A 103 3.55 13.46 21.49
CA LYS A 103 4.97 13.56 21.83
C LYS A 103 5.39 14.92 22.37
N SER A 104 4.88 15.99 21.77
CA SER A 104 5.28 17.36 22.10
C SER A 104 4.39 17.95 23.18
N ASP A 105 3.08 17.98 22.97
CA ASP A 105 2.16 18.66 23.90
C ASP A 105 1.93 17.84 25.17
N TYR A 106 1.84 16.51 25.05
CA TYR A 106 1.68 15.61 26.19
C TYR A 106 3.03 15.11 26.73
N GLU A 107 4.14 15.49 26.08
CA GLU A 107 5.50 15.07 26.42
C GLU A 107 5.70 13.54 26.53
N PHE A 108 4.81 12.75 25.90
CA PHE A 108 4.82 11.30 25.97
C PHE A 108 5.87 10.71 25.02
N ASN A 109 7.13 10.71 25.48
CA ASN A 109 8.27 10.24 24.70
C ASN A 109 8.69 8.80 25.04
N ARG A 110 8.18 8.23 26.14
CA ARG A 110 8.51 6.88 26.58
C ARG A 110 7.37 6.28 27.40
N PHE A 111 7.14 4.98 27.24
CA PHE A 111 6.24 4.22 28.11
C PHE A 111 6.82 4.08 29.53
N LEU A 112 5.96 4.25 30.53
CA LEU A 112 6.29 4.08 31.94
C LEU A 112 6.28 2.60 32.34
N THR A 113 5.50 1.78 31.64
CA THR A 113 5.37 0.35 31.91
C THR A 113 6.26 -0.51 31.00
N ARG A 114 6.47 -1.77 31.39
CA ARG A 114 7.23 -2.78 30.63
C ARG A 114 6.38 -4.01 30.38
N GLY A 115 6.69 -4.72 29.30
CA GLY A 115 5.95 -5.91 28.87
C GLY A 115 4.77 -5.56 27.96
N LYS A 116 4.49 -6.46 27.00
CA LYS A 116 3.54 -6.21 25.91
C LYS A 116 2.14 -5.83 26.39
N ASN A 117 1.65 -6.49 27.44
CA ASN A 117 0.30 -6.24 27.97
C ASN A 117 0.20 -4.88 28.67
N SER A 118 1.15 -4.55 29.56
CA SER A 118 1.15 -3.28 30.29
C SER A 118 1.33 -2.09 29.34
N VAL A 119 2.26 -2.18 28.38
CA VAL A 119 2.48 -1.15 27.35
C VAL A 119 1.21 -0.95 26.51
N LYS A 120 0.51 -2.03 26.17
CA LYS A 120 -0.76 -1.94 25.45
C LYS A 120 -1.82 -1.21 26.28
N THR A 121 -1.97 -1.54 27.56
CA THR A 121 -2.92 -0.87 28.45
C THR A 121 -2.62 0.62 28.58
N GLU A 122 -1.35 0.97 28.82
CA GLU A 122 -0.89 2.36 28.89
C GLU A 122 -1.19 3.12 27.59
N PHE A 123 -0.91 2.51 26.44
CA PHE A 123 -1.19 3.10 25.14
C PHE A 123 -2.70 3.32 24.90
N ILE A 124 -3.54 2.39 25.32
CA ILE A 124 -5.01 2.52 25.20
C ILE A 124 -5.52 3.68 26.05
N LEU A 125 -5.05 3.81 27.29
CA LEU A 125 -5.42 4.91 28.18
C LEU A 125 -4.99 6.27 27.62
N LEU A 126 -3.76 6.35 27.09
CA LEU A 126 -3.27 7.55 26.41
C LEU A 126 -4.13 7.92 25.20
N CYS A 127 -4.44 6.94 24.34
CA CYS A 127 -5.32 7.16 23.18
C CYS A 127 -6.74 7.58 23.59
N PHE A 128 -7.26 7.03 24.68
CA PHE A 128 -8.58 7.37 25.20
C PHE A 128 -8.62 8.83 25.68
N GLY A 129 -7.65 9.25 26.49
CA GLY A 129 -7.51 10.64 26.93
C GLY A 129 -7.35 11.61 25.75
N TYR A 130 -6.49 11.28 24.78
CA TYR A 130 -6.33 12.06 23.55
C TYR A 130 -7.66 12.20 22.79
N ASN A 131 -8.40 11.10 22.60
CA ASN A 131 -9.66 11.13 21.85
C ASN A 131 -10.76 11.93 22.57
N ILE A 132 -10.85 11.87 23.90
CA ILE A 132 -11.78 12.70 24.69
C ILE A 132 -11.44 14.18 24.51
N ASN A 133 -10.18 14.57 24.69
CA ASN A 133 -9.76 15.96 24.55
C ASN A 133 -10.01 16.47 23.11
N LYS A 134 -9.73 15.63 22.11
CA LYS A 134 -10.02 15.93 20.71
C LYS A 134 -11.52 16.13 20.46
N LEU A 135 -12.38 15.26 21.01
CA LEU A 135 -13.83 15.39 20.89
C LEU A 135 -14.32 16.66 21.59
N HIS A 136 -13.86 16.91 22.82
CA HIS A 136 -14.19 18.12 23.57
C HIS A 136 -13.82 19.38 22.79
N SER A 137 -12.58 19.45 22.28
CA SER A 137 -12.13 20.55 21.42
C SER A 137 -13.02 20.70 20.18
N LYS A 138 -13.42 19.61 19.52
CA LYS A 138 -14.33 19.67 18.37
C LYS A 138 -15.71 20.22 18.74
N ILE A 139 -16.25 19.86 19.91
CA ILE A 139 -17.53 20.38 20.39
C ILE A 139 -17.44 21.88 20.65
N GLN A 140 -16.42 22.33 21.40
CA GLN A 140 -16.22 23.75 21.73
C GLN A 140 -16.02 24.64 20.51
N ASN A 141 -15.52 24.08 19.41
CA ASN A 141 -15.30 24.81 18.15
C ASN A 141 -16.36 24.50 17.09
N GLU A 142 -17.46 23.81 17.41
CA GLU A 142 -18.53 23.46 16.47
C GLU A 142 -18.05 22.67 15.21
N ARG A 143 -17.00 21.85 15.36
CA ARG A 143 -16.37 21.07 14.28
C ARG A 143 -16.66 19.56 14.34
N THR A 144 -17.74 19.14 14.99
CA THR A 144 -18.07 17.72 15.18
C THR A 144 -18.38 16.99 13.88
N GLN A 145 -19.05 17.65 12.93
CA GLN A 145 -19.38 17.11 11.60
C GLN A 145 -18.25 17.23 10.57
N ASN A 146 -17.17 17.94 10.92
CA ASN A 146 -16.03 18.15 10.03
C ASN A 146 -14.99 17.04 10.23
N HIS A 147 -15.03 16.07 9.33
CA HIS A 147 -14.12 14.92 9.34
C HIS A 147 -12.82 15.17 8.59
N LEU A 148 -12.85 16.01 7.56
CA LEU A 148 -11.70 16.33 6.72
C LEU A 148 -11.29 17.79 6.95
N HIS A 149 -10.00 18.01 7.09
CA HIS A 149 -9.36 19.31 6.94
C HIS A 149 -9.51 19.78 5.50
N GLU A 150 -9.85 21.06 5.36
CA GLU A 150 -9.78 21.76 4.09
C GLU A 150 -8.33 21.88 3.65
N LEU A 151 -8.09 21.66 2.37
CA LEU A 151 -6.77 21.80 1.79
C LEU A 151 -6.63 23.23 1.27
N LYS A 152 -5.50 23.86 1.56
CA LYS A 152 -5.18 25.13 0.93
C LYS A 152 -5.04 24.90 -0.59
N PRO A 153 -5.58 25.79 -1.44
CA PRO A 153 -5.33 25.71 -2.87
C PRO A 153 -3.83 25.76 -3.12
N ILE A 154 -3.38 24.93 -4.06
CA ILE A 154 -2.00 24.97 -4.53
C ILE A 154 -1.89 26.27 -5.33
N ALA A 155 -1.02 27.18 -4.85
CA ALA A 155 -0.71 28.44 -5.52
C ALA A 155 0.00 28.21 -6.86
#